data_AF-A0A931XCH9-F1
#
_entry.id   AF-A0A931XCH9-F1
#
_cell.length_a   1.000
_cell.length_b   1.000
_cell.length_c   1.000
_cell.angle_alpha   90.00
_cell.angle_beta   90.00
_cell.angle_gamma   90.00
#
_symmetry.space_group_name_H-M   'P 1'
#
loop_
_entity.id
_entity.type
_entity.pdbx_description
1 polymer ?
#
loop_
_entity_poly.entity_id
_entity_poly.type
_entity_poly.pdbx_seq_one_letter_code
_entity_poly.pdbx_strand_id
1 'polypeptide(L)'
;MKKINILLFTIISHFIFVQTSKETLISSKVDKAIVFFQGVQLEHKKEITLQKGKQILVFEKITAFLDINSIQVKASGELTILSVSARKNFEDKRISNEEIKKLNEKFDLLELEETNLKDEYFILQTDKNLLKINSNLRGNDLGVKVAELKEAYGFIHARLVEITKRESEIEQRLKKLKTEMDKTEQEIISQRGKPVINYSEILVEVDVKENTSSSISINYLSPNASWKPYYDLRSNGVLLPIKLESKAFVNQSTGIEWENIDLVLSTNDPY
;
A
#
# COMPACT_ATOMS: atom_id res chain seq x y z
N MET A 1 42.93 -48.47 58.28
CA MET A 1 42.82 -47.26 57.43
C MET A 1 41.55 -47.40 56.60
N LYS A 2 40.53 -46.59 56.87
CA LYS A 2 39.20 -46.68 56.23
C LYS A 2 39.25 -46.01 54.86
N LYS A 3 38.86 -46.71 53.79
CA LYS A 3 38.69 -46.13 52.45
C LYS A 3 37.28 -45.56 52.33
N ILE A 4 37.21 -44.25 52.08
CA ILE A 4 35.98 -43.51 51.80
C ILE A 4 35.77 -43.55 50.29
N ASN A 5 34.65 -44.11 49.86
CA ASN A 5 34.22 -44.09 48.46
C ASN A 5 33.28 -42.89 48.28
N ILE A 6 33.75 -41.87 47.56
CA ILE A 6 32.94 -40.72 47.16
C ILE A 6 32.20 -41.08 45.88
N LEU A 7 30.87 -41.15 45.97
CA LEU A 7 29.96 -41.39 44.85
C LEU A 7 29.75 -40.06 44.10
N LEU A 8 30.28 -39.94 42.88
CA LEU A 8 30.15 -38.74 42.04
C LEU A 8 28.80 -38.77 41.31
N PHE A 9 27.84 -37.99 41.80
CA PHE A 9 26.51 -37.83 41.19
C PHE A 9 26.62 -36.89 39.97
N THR A 10 26.61 -37.45 38.76
CA THR A 10 26.61 -36.67 37.51
C THR A 10 25.18 -36.27 37.17
N ILE A 11 24.85 -35.00 37.43
CA ILE A 11 23.60 -34.36 36.98
C ILE A 11 23.66 -34.21 35.46
N ILE A 12 22.90 -35.04 34.75
CA ILE A 12 22.67 -34.90 33.30
C ILE A 12 21.64 -33.79 33.12
N SER A 13 22.10 -32.58 32.82
CA SER A 13 21.23 -31.50 32.37
C SER A 13 20.64 -31.87 31.00
N HIS A 14 19.35 -32.22 31.00
CA HIS A 14 18.59 -32.33 29.76
C HIS A 14 18.43 -30.91 29.19
N PHE A 15 19.24 -30.58 28.18
CA PHE A 15 18.94 -29.47 27.29
C PHE A 15 17.64 -29.81 26.57
N ILE A 16 16.54 -29.20 27.01
CA ILE A 16 15.28 -29.19 26.27
C ILE A 16 15.54 -28.35 25.03
N PHE A 17 15.82 -29.03 23.91
CA PHE A 17 15.88 -28.40 22.61
C PHE A 17 14.45 -28.05 22.23
N VAL A 18 14.07 -26.79 22.41
CA VAL A 18 12.81 -26.26 21.88
C VAL A 18 12.94 -26.30 20.36
N GLN A 19 12.35 -27.32 19.74
CA GLN A 19 12.16 -27.35 18.29
C GLN A 19 11.18 -26.22 17.96
N THR A 20 11.73 -25.06 17.61
CA THR A 20 10.96 -24.00 16.97
C THR A 20 10.60 -24.53 15.58
N SER A 21 9.37 -25.03 15.45
CA SER A 21 8.79 -25.42 14.17
C SER A 21 8.77 -24.18 13.27
N LYS A 22 9.45 -24.27 12.12
CA LYS A 22 9.58 -23.17 11.17
C LYS A 22 8.21 -22.83 10.59
N GLU A 23 7.77 -21.59 10.79
CA GLU A 23 6.58 -21.05 10.12
C GLU A 23 6.89 -20.84 8.64
N THR A 24 6.04 -21.37 7.77
CA THR A 24 6.09 -21.16 6.32
C THR A 24 4.90 -20.31 5.92
N LEU A 25 5.18 -19.07 5.52
CA LEU A 25 4.18 -18.10 5.09
C LEU A 25 3.67 -18.45 3.69
N ILE A 26 2.35 -18.50 3.53
CA ILE A 26 1.67 -18.91 2.30
C ILE A 26 0.61 -17.87 1.98
N SER A 27 0.72 -17.29 0.79
CA SER A 27 -0.34 -16.46 0.21
C SER A 27 -1.24 -17.30 -0.69
N SER A 28 -2.54 -17.29 -0.41
CA SER A 28 -3.57 -17.91 -1.23
C SER A 28 -4.60 -16.87 -1.68
N LYS A 29 -5.07 -17.02 -2.92
CA LYS A 29 -6.26 -16.31 -3.40
C LYS A 29 -7.51 -17.12 -3.04
N VAL A 30 -8.66 -16.47 -3.06
CA VAL A 30 -9.97 -17.14 -3.00
C VAL A 30 -10.21 -17.85 -4.33
N ASP A 31 -10.55 -19.12 -4.30
CA ASP A 31 -10.91 -19.90 -5.49
C ASP A 31 -12.42 -19.99 -5.67
N LYS A 32 -13.16 -20.08 -4.56
CA LYS A 32 -14.62 -20.24 -4.57
C LYS A 32 -15.28 -19.47 -3.43
N ALA A 33 -16.43 -18.86 -3.73
CA ALA A 33 -17.29 -18.21 -2.76
C ALA A 33 -18.73 -18.72 -2.88
N ILE A 34 -19.27 -19.25 -1.79
CA ILE A 34 -20.68 -19.61 -1.67
C ILE A 34 -21.36 -18.51 -0.85
N VAL A 35 -22.09 -17.62 -1.52
CA VAL A 35 -22.76 -16.49 -0.88
C VAL A 35 -24.15 -16.92 -0.44
N PHE A 36 -24.49 -16.63 0.81
CA PHE A 36 -25.80 -16.89 1.40
C PHE A 36 -26.60 -15.60 1.54
N PHE A 37 -27.84 -15.67 2.01
CA PHE A 37 -28.60 -14.45 2.34
C PHE A 37 -27.90 -13.60 3.40
N GLN A 38 -27.20 -14.27 4.32
CA GLN A 38 -26.38 -13.65 5.35
C GLN A 38 -25.07 -14.43 5.48
N GLY A 39 -23.97 -13.79 5.08
CA GLY A 39 -22.63 -14.37 5.10
C GLY A 39 -22.23 -15.05 3.80
N VAL A 40 -20.99 -15.53 3.80
CA VAL A 40 -20.35 -16.26 2.69
C VAL A 40 -19.43 -17.32 3.25
N GLN A 41 -19.39 -18.46 2.58
CA GLN A 41 -18.31 -19.44 2.75
C GLN A 41 -17.24 -19.17 1.69
N LEU A 42 -16.01 -19.00 2.14
CA LEU A 42 -14.86 -18.75 1.29
C LEU A 42 -13.95 -19.96 1.29
N GLU A 43 -13.54 -20.38 0.09
CA GLU A 43 -12.59 -21.46 -0.12
C GLU A 43 -11.31 -20.91 -0.74
N HIS A 44 -10.18 -21.28 -0.14
CA HIS A 44 -8.83 -21.01 -0.64
C HIS A 44 -8.16 -22.34 -0.96
N LYS A 45 -7.58 -22.50 -2.13
CA LYS A 45 -6.88 -23.71 -2.53
C LYS A 45 -5.46 -23.39 -2.98
N LYS A 46 -4.50 -24.11 -2.43
CA LYS A 46 -3.08 -23.95 -2.78
C LYS A 46 -2.35 -25.28 -2.82
N GLU A 47 -1.54 -25.46 -3.85
CA GLU A 47 -0.56 -26.55 -3.93
C GLU A 47 0.76 -26.11 -3.29
N ILE A 48 1.28 -26.93 -2.38
CA ILE A 48 2.44 -26.62 -1.56
C ILE A 48 3.35 -27.83 -1.48
N THR A 49 4.65 -27.61 -1.62
CA THR A 49 5.66 -28.64 -1.38
C THR A 49 6.03 -28.65 0.09
N LEU A 50 5.79 -29.79 0.75
CA LEU A 50 6.01 -29.99 2.17
C LEU A 50 7.27 -30.81 2.40
N GLN A 51 8.03 -30.44 3.44
CA GLN A 51 9.20 -31.20 3.88
C GLN A 51 8.82 -32.20 4.96
N LYS A 52 9.60 -33.29 5.08
CA LYS A 52 9.47 -34.27 6.15
C LYS A 52 9.61 -33.61 7.53
N GLY A 53 8.71 -33.98 8.43
CA GLY A 53 8.66 -33.51 9.82
C GLY A 53 7.50 -32.56 10.10
N LYS A 54 7.52 -31.99 11.30
CA LYS A 54 6.52 -31.02 11.75
C LYS A 54 6.81 -29.63 11.18
N GLN A 55 5.81 -29.01 10.59
CA GLN A 55 5.90 -27.63 10.10
C GLN A 55 4.57 -26.89 10.31
N ILE A 56 4.66 -25.57 10.44
CA ILE A 56 3.49 -24.71 10.59
C ILE A 56 3.30 -23.96 9.28
N LEU A 57 2.15 -24.15 8.66
CA LEU A 57 1.74 -23.48 7.43
C LEU A 57 0.87 -22.28 7.81
N VAL A 58 1.30 -21.08 7.50
CA VAL A 58 0.60 -19.84 7.85
C VAL A 58 -0.02 -19.26 6.60
N PHE A 59 -1.33 -19.35 6.47
CA PHE A 59 -2.08 -18.76 5.37
C PHE A 59 -2.36 -17.30 5.69
N GLU A 60 -1.69 -16.40 4.99
CA GLU A 60 -1.73 -14.96 5.23
C GLU A 60 -2.84 -14.25 4.46
N LYS A 61 -3.18 -13.04 4.91
CA LYS A 61 -4.12 -12.12 4.26
C LYS A 61 -5.53 -12.71 4.08
N ILE A 62 -5.97 -13.52 5.04
CA ILE A 62 -7.36 -13.97 5.18
C ILE A 62 -8.22 -12.82 5.70
N THR A 63 -9.53 -12.83 5.43
CA THR A 63 -10.46 -11.81 5.93
C THR A 63 -10.32 -11.61 7.44
N ALA A 64 -10.33 -10.34 7.88
CA ALA A 64 -10.37 -9.99 9.30
C ALA A 64 -11.69 -10.40 9.99
N PHE A 65 -12.73 -10.69 9.20
CA PHE A 65 -14.07 -11.07 9.65
C PHE A 65 -14.27 -12.59 9.56
N LEU A 66 -13.21 -13.34 9.87
CA LEU A 66 -13.21 -14.79 9.90
C LEU A 66 -13.96 -15.29 11.15
N ASP A 67 -14.90 -16.22 10.97
CA ASP A 67 -15.39 -17.02 12.09
C ASP A 67 -14.41 -18.17 12.36
N ILE A 68 -13.69 -18.07 13.48
CA ILE A 68 -12.65 -19.04 13.89
C ILE A 68 -13.21 -20.46 14.04
N ASN A 69 -14.47 -20.60 14.47
CA ASN A 69 -15.09 -21.90 14.70
C ASN A 69 -15.53 -22.59 13.42
N SER A 70 -15.59 -21.85 12.31
CA SER A 70 -16.02 -22.36 10.99
C SER A 70 -14.88 -22.90 10.13
N ILE A 71 -13.62 -22.76 10.59
CA ILE A 71 -12.44 -23.12 9.79
C ILE A 71 -12.41 -24.63 9.56
N GLN A 72 -12.38 -25.02 8.30
CA GLN A 72 -12.20 -26.41 7.87
C GLN A 72 -11.01 -26.49 6.93
N VAL A 73 -10.05 -27.35 7.26
CA VAL A 73 -8.87 -27.59 6.44
C VAL A 73 -8.95 -28.99 5.85
N LYS A 74 -8.81 -29.07 4.53
CA LYS A 74 -8.69 -30.32 3.78
C LYS A 74 -7.31 -30.34 3.15
N ALA A 75 -6.64 -31.47 3.23
CA ALA A 75 -5.35 -31.66 2.60
C ALA A 75 -5.32 -32.99 1.86
N SER A 76 -4.56 -33.05 0.77
CA SER A 76 -4.37 -34.25 -0.05
C SER A 76 -2.99 -34.86 0.19
N GLY A 77 -2.88 -36.18 0.09
CA GLY A 77 -1.61 -36.90 0.27
C GLY A 77 -1.38 -37.41 1.71
N GLU A 78 -0.20 -37.97 1.95
CA GLU A 78 0.18 -38.56 3.24
C GLU A 78 0.70 -37.49 4.23
N LEU A 79 -0.24 -36.79 4.87
CA LEU A 79 0.07 -35.88 5.97
C LEU A 79 -0.98 -35.95 7.07
N THR A 80 -0.57 -35.62 8.29
CA THR A 80 -1.46 -35.53 9.45
C THR A 80 -1.58 -34.06 9.84
N ILE A 81 -2.81 -33.55 9.88
CA ILE A 81 -3.08 -32.22 10.44
C ILE A 81 -3.14 -32.37 11.96
N LEU A 82 -2.22 -31.70 12.66
CA LEU A 82 -2.11 -31.73 14.11
C LEU A 82 -3.02 -30.69 14.76
N SER A 83 -3.00 -29.47 14.25
CA SER A 83 -3.80 -28.37 14.79
C SER A 83 -4.14 -27.35 13.71
N VAL A 84 -5.28 -26.69 13.90
CA VAL A 84 -5.71 -25.55 13.11
C VAL A 84 -6.05 -24.43 14.08
N SER A 85 -5.43 -23.29 13.92
CA SER A 85 -5.68 -22.11 14.73
C SER A 85 -5.69 -20.85 13.88
N ALA A 86 -6.24 -19.77 14.40
CA ALA A 86 -6.23 -18.48 13.72
C ALA A 86 -5.70 -17.39 14.65
N ARG A 87 -4.92 -16.46 14.10
CA ARG A 87 -4.49 -15.24 14.78
C ARG A 87 -4.85 -14.02 13.95
N LYS A 88 -5.06 -12.88 14.62
CA LYS A 88 -5.25 -11.59 13.94
C LYS A 88 -3.88 -10.96 13.70
N ASN A 89 -3.70 -10.37 12.54
CA ASN A 89 -2.53 -9.58 12.20
C ASN A 89 -2.97 -8.30 11.45
N PHE A 90 -2.04 -7.39 11.22
CA PHE A 90 -2.30 -6.17 10.47
C PHE A 90 -1.11 -5.83 9.58
N GLU A 91 -1.41 -5.24 8.43
CA GLU A 91 -0.42 -4.65 7.52
C GLU A 91 -0.59 -3.14 7.64
N ASP A 92 0.35 -2.48 8.29
CA ASP A 92 0.42 -1.03 8.25
C ASP A 92 1.01 -0.61 6.90
N LYS A 93 0.14 -0.28 5.96
CA LYS A 93 0.55 0.25 4.65
C LYS A 93 1.01 1.70 4.74
N ARG A 94 0.95 2.33 5.92
CA ARG A 94 1.64 3.60 6.13
C ARG A 94 3.12 3.34 5.99
N ILE A 95 3.71 4.11 5.11
CA ILE A 95 5.14 4.19 4.96
C ILE A 95 5.78 4.49 6.35
N SER A 96 6.94 3.90 6.64
CA SER A 96 7.69 4.15 7.87
C SER A 96 7.85 5.66 8.10
N ASN A 97 7.82 6.10 9.36
CA ASN A 97 8.08 7.50 9.73
C ASN A 97 9.36 8.06 9.08
N GLU A 98 10.34 7.20 8.80
CA GLU A 98 11.59 7.58 8.13
C GLU A 98 11.41 8.04 6.68
N GLU A 99 10.55 7.39 5.91
CA GLU A 99 10.31 7.75 4.51
C GLU A 99 9.41 8.99 4.41
N ILE A 100 8.44 9.17 5.32
CA ILE A 100 7.70 10.43 5.45
C ILE A 100 8.66 11.58 5.81
N LYS A 101 9.62 11.31 6.71
CA LYS A 101 10.64 12.29 7.07
C LYS A 101 11.49 12.67 5.85
N LYS A 102 11.92 11.72 5.03
CA LYS A 102 12.65 11.99 3.77
C LYS A 102 11.84 12.84 2.79
N LEU A 103 10.53 12.60 2.67
CA LEU A 103 9.66 13.40 1.82
C LEU A 103 9.49 14.83 2.35
N ASN A 104 9.36 15.01 3.66
CA ASN A 104 9.34 16.36 4.27
C ASN A 104 10.69 17.07 4.07
N GLU A 105 11.82 16.40 4.32
CA GLU A 105 13.16 16.97 4.10
C GLU A 105 13.35 17.40 2.64
N LYS A 106 12.85 16.61 1.69
CA LYS A 106 12.85 16.99 0.27
C LYS A 106 11.99 18.22 0.02
N PHE A 107 10.80 18.30 0.61
CA PHE A 107 9.91 19.45 0.48
C PHE A 107 10.57 20.73 1.02
N ASP A 108 11.19 20.66 2.21
CA ASP A 108 11.88 21.79 2.83
C ASP A 108 13.05 22.30 1.96
N LEU A 109 13.77 21.39 1.29
CA LEU A 109 14.82 21.77 0.35
C LEU A 109 14.29 22.51 -0.89
N LEU A 110 13.14 22.08 -1.42
CA LEU A 110 12.49 22.74 -2.56
C LEU A 110 11.96 24.13 -2.18
N GLU A 111 11.40 24.27 -0.98
CA GLU A 111 10.93 25.56 -0.44
C GLU A 111 12.09 26.54 -0.23
N LEU A 112 13.22 26.05 0.27
CA LEU A 112 14.44 26.86 0.41
C LEU A 112 14.95 27.33 -0.95
N GLU A 113 14.94 26.46 -1.97
CA GLU A 113 15.33 26.84 -3.33
C GLU A 113 14.37 27.88 -3.93
N GLU A 114 13.05 27.72 -3.73
CA GLU A 114 12.05 28.68 -4.17
C GLU A 114 12.27 30.06 -3.53
N THR A 115 12.57 30.08 -2.22
CA THR A 115 12.83 31.31 -1.47
C THR A 115 14.07 32.03 -2.01
N ASN A 116 15.18 31.31 -2.20
CA ASN A 116 16.41 31.89 -2.76
C ASN A 116 16.20 32.51 -4.16
N LEU A 117 15.42 31.85 -5.00
CA LEU A 117 15.10 32.35 -6.34
C LEU A 117 14.18 33.58 -6.30
N LYS A 118 13.22 33.63 -5.37
CA LYS A 118 12.36 34.81 -5.15
C LYS A 118 13.18 36.00 -4.65
N ASP A 119 14.13 35.77 -3.75
CA ASP A 119 15.02 36.81 -3.25
C ASP A 119 15.92 37.35 -4.38
N GLU A 120 16.49 36.48 -5.20
CA GLU A 120 17.26 36.87 -6.39
C GLU A 120 16.42 37.69 -7.36
N TYR A 121 15.19 37.25 -7.64
CA TYR A 121 14.26 37.97 -8.50
C TYR A 121 13.93 39.36 -7.96
N PHE A 122 13.72 39.49 -6.65
CA PHE A 122 13.46 40.77 -5.99
C PHE A 122 14.64 41.75 -6.14
N ILE A 123 15.87 41.25 -5.99
CA ILE A 123 17.09 42.05 -6.21
C ILE A 123 17.15 42.54 -7.67
N LEU A 124 16.93 41.65 -8.63
CA LEU A 124 16.95 41.99 -10.06
C LEU A 124 15.90 43.05 -10.43
N GLN A 125 14.70 42.97 -9.85
CA GLN A 125 13.65 43.98 -10.03
C GLN A 125 14.07 45.34 -9.46
N THR A 126 14.75 45.33 -8.31
CA THR A 126 15.29 46.54 -7.69
C THR A 126 16.36 47.18 -8.58
N ASP A 127 17.31 46.39 -9.07
CA ASP A 127 18.36 46.84 -9.99
C ASP A 127 17.78 47.42 -11.28
N LYS A 128 16.79 46.74 -11.87
CA LYS A 128 16.06 47.20 -13.06
C LYS A 128 15.40 48.56 -12.83
N ASN A 129 14.81 48.77 -11.65
CA ASN A 129 14.19 50.04 -11.29
C ASN A 129 15.22 51.15 -11.06
N LEU A 130 16.35 50.86 -10.41
CA LEU A 130 17.45 51.81 -10.26
C LEU A 130 18.03 52.22 -11.61
N LEU A 131 18.22 51.28 -12.54
CA LEU A 131 18.66 51.56 -13.90
C LEU A 131 17.68 52.47 -14.65
N LYS A 132 16.37 52.26 -14.48
CA LYS A 132 15.34 53.14 -15.07
C LYS A 132 15.39 54.55 -14.48
N ILE A 133 15.50 54.69 -13.16
CA ILE A 133 15.59 56.00 -12.49
C ILE A 133 16.85 56.75 -12.96
N ASN A 134 17.99 56.06 -12.99
CA ASN A 134 19.28 56.63 -13.38
C ASN A 134 19.40 56.87 -14.91
N SER A 135 18.50 56.32 -15.73
CA SER A 135 18.45 56.60 -17.17
C SER A 135 17.91 57.99 -17.51
N ASN A 136 17.37 58.73 -16.52
CA ASN A 136 16.95 60.12 -16.68
C ASN A 136 18.17 61.06 -16.63
N LEU A 137 18.95 61.09 -17.72
CA LEU A 137 20.22 61.81 -17.84
C LEU A 137 20.07 63.34 -18.03
N ARG A 138 18.88 63.90 -17.77
CA ARG A 138 18.66 65.35 -17.76
C ARG A 138 19.21 65.93 -16.46
N GLY A 139 20.52 66.17 -16.43
CA GLY A 139 21.13 67.01 -15.40
C GLY A 139 20.60 68.44 -15.51
N ASN A 140 20.28 69.06 -14.38
CA ASN A 140 19.67 70.39 -14.32
C ASN A 140 20.56 71.54 -14.82
N ASP A 141 21.82 71.35 -15.22
CA ASP A 141 22.66 72.49 -15.64
C ASP A 141 23.90 72.23 -16.52
N LEU A 142 24.11 71.04 -17.10
CA LEU A 142 25.27 70.80 -17.99
C LEU A 142 24.87 69.95 -19.21
N GLY A 143 25.11 70.51 -20.41
CA GLY A 143 24.83 69.85 -21.69
C GLY A 143 25.62 68.54 -21.82
N VAL A 144 24.92 67.41 -21.76
CA VAL A 144 25.53 66.08 -21.92
C VAL A 144 25.95 65.89 -23.38
N LYS A 145 27.19 65.45 -23.62
CA LYS A 145 27.68 65.17 -24.98
C LYS A 145 26.94 63.94 -25.53
N VAL A 146 26.52 64.01 -26.79
CA VAL A 146 25.79 62.92 -27.48
C VAL A 146 26.54 61.58 -27.46
N ALA A 147 27.88 61.61 -27.44
CA ALA A 147 28.71 60.42 -27.32
C ALA A 147 28.57 59.71 -25.96
N GLU A 148 28.57 60.48 -24.86
CA GLU A 148 28.42 59.95 -23.48
C GLU A 148 27.02 59.36 -23.26
N LEU A 149 25.99 59.97 -23.87
CA LEU A 149 24.63 59.42 -23.87
C LEU A 149 24.53 58.08 -24.59
N LYS A 150 25.25 57.92 -25.72
CA LYS A 150 25.25 56.68 -26.50
C LYS A 150 25.94 55.54 -25.74
N GLU A 151 27.03 55.81 -25.04
CA GLU A 151 27.74 54.83 -24.21
C GLU A 151 26.92 54.44 -22.97
N ALA A 152 26.34 55.41 -22.28
CA ALA A 152 25.45 55.16 -21.13
C ALA A 152 24.23 54.32 -21.52
N TYR A 153 23.60 54.62 -22.66
CA TYR A 153 22.50 53.82 -23.19
C TYR A 153 22.94 52.39 -23.51
N GLY A 154 24.10 52.21 -24.16
CA GLY A 154 24.63 50.88 -24.48
C GLY A 154 24.86 50.02 -23.23
N PHE A 155 25.42 50.61 -22.17
CA PHE A 155 25.60 49.95 -20.89
C PHE A 155 24.27 49.56 -20.23
N ILE A 156 23.31 50.50 -20.14
CA ILE A 156 21.99 50.25 -19.55
C ILE A 156 21.26 49.16 -20.33
N HIS A 157 21.27 49.23 -21.66
CA HIS A 157 20.63 48.24 -22.52
C HIS A 157 21.22 46.84 -22.31
N ALA A 158 22.54 46.71 -22.29
CA ALA A 158 23.20 45.42 -22.04
C ALA A 158 22.81 44.83 -20.68
N ARG A 159 22.81 45.64 -19.61
CA ARG A 159 22.37 45.20 -18.28
C ARG A 159 20.90 44.81 -18.23
N LEU A 160 20.01 45.56 -18.90
CA LEU A 160 18.59 45.21 -18.96
C LEU A 160 18.34 43.89 -19.71
N VAL A 161 19.13 43.58 -20.75
CA VAL A 161 19.06 42.29 -21.44
C VAL A 161 19.47 41.14 -20.52
N GLU A 162 20.58 41.31 -19.78
CA GLU A 162 21.05 40.32 -18.80
C GLU A 162 20.02 40.08 -17.69
N ILE A 163 19.52 41.15 -17.09
CA ILE A 163 18.49 41.09 -16.02
C ILE A 163 17.24 40.40 -16.53
N THR A 164 16.71 40.82 -17.69
CA THR A 164 15.46 40.25 -18.23
C THR A 164 15.62 38.77 -18.59
N LYS A 165 16.79 38.38 -19.11
CA LYS A 165 17.10 36.96 -19.36
C LYS A 165 17.08 36.16 -18.06
N ARG A 166 17.75 36.67 -17.02
CA ARG A 166 17.82 36.00 -15.72
C ARG A 166 16.46 35.91 -15.03
N GLU A 167 15.66 36.97 -15.09
CA GLU A 167 14.26 36.99 -14.60
C GLU A 167 13.45 35.86 -15.26
N SER A 168 13.53 35.71 -16.59
CA SER A 168 12.82 34.64 -17.31
C SER A 168 13.29 33.23 -16.92
N GLU A 169 14.59 33.03 -16.72
CA GLU A 169 15.15 31.76 -16.24
C GLU A 169 14.63 31.41 -14.83
N ILE A 170 14.59 32.40 -13.93
CA ILE A 170 14.07 32.24 -12.57
C ILE A 170 12.58 31.89 -12.60
N GLU A 171 11.76 32.60 -13.37
CA GLU A 171 10.32 32.30 -13.49
C GLU A 171 10.05 30.88 -13.97
N GLN A 172 10.80 30.40 -14.97
CA GLN A 172 10.69 29.03 -15.46
C GLN A 172 11.06 28.01 -14.38
N ARG A 173 12.10 28.31 -13.57
CA ARG A 173 12.54 27.44 -12.48
C ARG A 173 11.53 27.41 -11.33
N LEU A 174 10.98 28.57 -10.95
CA LEU A 174 9.91 28.67 -9.94
C LEU A 174 8.68 27.86 -10.34
N LYS A 175 8.28 27.90 -11.62
CA LYS A 175 7.16 27.08 -12.12
C LYS A 175 7.42 25.57 -11.98
N LYS A 176 8.66 25.13 -12.26
CA LYS A 176 9.06 23.72 -12.11
C LYS A 176 9.07 23.32 -10.63
N LEU A 177 9.71 24.12 -9.77
CA LEU A 177 9.76 23.88 -8.33
C LEU A 177 8.37 23.77 -7.72
N LYS A 178 7.46 24.70 -8.05
CA LYS A 178 6.06 24.62 -7.60
C LYS A 178 5.39 23.30 -8.00
N THR A 179 5.59 22.87 -9.24
CA THR A 179 5.03 21.58 -9.72
C THR A 179 5.62 20.39 -8.95
N GLU A 180 6.90 20.43 -8.56
CA GLU A 180 7.56 19.39 -7.79
C GLU A 180 7.15 19.39 -6.31
N MET A 181 6.95 20.57 -5.72
CA MET A 181 6.40 20.77 -4.39
C MET A 181 4.98 20.22 -4.31
N ASP A 182 4.10 20.60 -5.25
CA ASP A 182 2.71 20.12 -5.32
C ASP A 182 2.67 18.59 -5.41
N LYS A 183 3.53 17.98 -6.25
CA LYS A 183 3.62 16.51 -6.36
C LYS A 183 4.07 15.85 -5.06
N THR A 184 5.08 16.43 -4.41
CA THR A 184 5.65 15.90 -3.17
C THR A 184 4.65 16.02 -2.02
N GLU A 185 3.90 17.12 -1.96
CA GLU A 185 2.81 17.33 -1.00
C GLU A 185 1.68 16.31 -1.22
N GLN A 186 1.23 16.11 -2.47
CA GLN A 186 0.23 15.09 -2.79
C GLN A 186 0.68 13.69 -2.41
N GLU A 187 1.96 13.39 -2.63
CA GLU A 187 2.56 12.14 -2.17
C GLU A 187 2.45 12.03 -0.65
N ILE A 188 2.94 13.01 0.12
CA ILE A 188 2.84 13.02 1.60
C ILE A 188 1.40 12.80 2.09
N ILE A 189 0.42 13.50 1.51
CA ILE A 189 -0.99 13.38 1.87
C ILE A 189 -1.52 11.96 1.58
N SER A 190 -1.24 11.44 0.37
CA SER A 190 -1.67 10.10 -0.02
C SER A 190 -1.10 9.01 0.89
N GLN A 191 0.13 9.19 1.37
CA GLN A 191 0.79 8.23 2.26
C GLN A 191 0.23 8.28 3.69
N ARG A 192 -0.05 9.48 4.21
CA ARG A 192 -0.67 9.65 5.54
C ARG A 192 -2.10 9.09 5.58
N GLY A 193 -2.80 9.10 4.44
CA GLY A 193 -4.16 8.58 4.30
C GLY A 193 -4.27 7.07 4.12
N LYS A 194 -3.16 6.31 4.05
CA LYS A 194 -3.23 4.86 3.85
C LYS A 194 -3.84 4.15 5.06
N PRO A 195 -4.79 3.21 4.83
CA PRO A 195 -5.43 2.49 5.92
C PRO A 195 -4.48 1.44 6.51
N VAL A 196 -4.62 1.21 7.81
CA VAL A 196 -4.14 0.00 8.45
C VAL A 196 -5.07 -1.13 8.01
N ILE A 197 -4.53 -2.14 7.35
CA ILE A 197 -5.32 -3.28 6.88
C ILE A 197 -5.22 -4.39 7.91
N ASN A 198 -6.31 -4.65 8.63
CA ASN A 198 -6.41 -5.81 9.49
C ASN A 198 -6.70 -7.05 8.62
N TYR A 199 -6.06 -8.17 8.96
CA TYR A 199 -6.32 -9.46 8.35
C TYR A 199 -6.18 -10.58 9.39
N SER A 200 -6.59 -11.78 9.02
CA SER A 200 -6.37 -12.97 9.83
C SER A 200 -5.36 -13.88 9.15
N GLU A 201 -4.69 -14.68 9.98
CA GLU A 201 -3.81 -15.75 9.56
C GLU A 201 -4.37 -17.06 10.08
N ILE A 202 -4.37 -18.09 9.24
CA ILE A 202 -4.74 -19.45 9.62
C ILE A 202 -3.45 -20.27 9.70
N LEU A 203 -3.13 -20.76 10.90
CA LEU A 203 -1.99 -21.61 11.16
C LEU A 203 -2.45 -23.06 11.13
N VAL A 204 -1.88 -23.84 10.22
CA VAL A 204 -2.12 -25.28 10.09
C VAL A 204 -0.82 -25.98 10.45
N GLU A 205 -0.81 -26.67 11.58
CA GLU A 205 0.32 -27.51 11.98
C GLU A 205 0.15 -28.89 11.33
N VAL A 206 1.16 -29.31 10.57
CA VAL A 206 1.14 -30.60 9.86
C VAL A 206 2.37 -31.42 10.20
N ASP A 207 2.18 -32.74 10.29
CA ASP A 207 3.24 -33.73 10.38
C ASP A 207 3.29 -34.56 9.10
N VAL A 208 4.45 -34.54 8.45
CA VAL A 208 4.65 -35.08 7.11
C VAL A 208 5.72 -36.17 7.17
N LYS A 209 5.39 -37.38 6.69
CA LYS A 209 6.31 -38.53 6.77
C LYS A 209 7.46 -38.47 5.78
N GLU A 210 7.21 -37.94 4.59
CA GLU A 210 8.16 -37.83 3.48
C GLU A 210 7.90 -36.55 2.67
N ASN A 211 8.93 -36.02 2.01
CA ASN A 211 8.78 -34.82 1.19
C ASN A 211 7.74 -35.05 0.09
N THR A 212 6.66 -34.27 0.07
CA THR A 212 5.55 -34.47 -0.85
C THR A 212 4.91 -33.15 -1.26
N SER A 213 4.21 -33.14 -2.39
CA SER A 213 3.35 -32.02 -2.79
C SER A 213 1.93 -32.31 -2.34
N SER A 214 1.30 -31.35 -1.68
CA SER A 214 -0.07 -31.45 -1.19
C SER A 214 -0.89 -30.26 -1.67
N SER A 215 -2.09 -30.54 -2.20
CA SER A 215 -3.13 -29.53 -2.33
C SER A 215 -3.86 -29.39 -0.99
N ILE A 216 -3.82 -28.18 -0.44
CA ILE A 216 -4.54 -27.79 0.77
C ILE A 216 -5.69 -26.87 0.36
N SER A 217 -6.88 -27.15 0.89
CA SER A 217 -8.09 -26.32 0.77
C SER A 217 -8.53 -25.87 2.16
N ILE A 218 -8.76 -24.57 2.32
CA ILE A 218 -9.24 -23.96 3.57
C ILE A 218 -10.60 -23.35 3.29
N ASN A 219 -11.59 -23.77 4.06
CA ASN A 219 -12.93 -23.24 4.05
C ASN A 219 -13.23 -22.52 5.35
N TYR A 220 -13.96 -21.42 5.28
CA TYR A 220 -14.45 -20.72 6.45
C TYR A 220 -15.63 -19.82 6.11
N LEU A 221 -16.38 -19.42 7.14
CA LEU A 221 -17.48 -18.47 7.05
C LEU A 221 -17.02 -17.04 7.39
N SER A 222 -17.63 -16.08 6.71
CA SER A 222 -17.51 -14.66 7.01
C SER A 222 -18.88 -13.98 6.90
N PRO A 223 -19.28 -13.12 7.85
CA PRO A 223 -20.62 -12.52 7.87
C PRO A 223 -20.80 -11.39 6.84
N ASN A 224 -19.71 -10.85 6.30
CA ASN A 224 -19.71 -9.60 5.53
C ASN A 224 -19.91 -9.82 4.02
N ALA A 225 -20.87 -10.66 3.65
CA ALA A 225 -21.35 -10.76 2.29
C ALA A 225 -22.81 -11.23 2.29
N SER A 226 -23.54 -10.92 1.23
CA SER A 226 -24.93 -11.34 1.07
C SER A 226 -25.31 -11.31 -0.40
N TRP A 227 -26.34 -12.06 -0.76
CA TRP A 227 -27.00 -11.88 -2.04
C TRP A 227 -28.51 -11.76 -1.88
N LYS A 228 -29.16 -11.13 -2.86
CA LYS A 228 -30.62 -11.01 -2.93
C LYS A 228 -31.11 -11.33 -4.35
N PRO A 229 -32.14 -12.15 -4.53
CA PRO A 229 -32.73 -12.41 -5.83
C PRO A 229 -33.45 -11.15 -6.33
N TYR A 230 -33.39 -10.93 -7.64
CA TYR A 230 -34.11 -9.89 -8.35
C TYR A 230 -34.69 -10.51 -9.62
N TYR A 231 -35.94 -10.21 -9.93
CA TYR A 231 -36.62 -10.81 -11.08
C TYR A 231 -37.07 -9.71 -12.05
N ASP A 232 -36.71 -9.85 -13.32
CA ASP A 232 -37.18 -9.00 -14.41
C ASP A 232 -38.25 -9.77 -15.20
N LEU A 233 -39.44 -9.20 -15.29
CA LEU A 233 -40.60 -9.83 -15.91
C LEU A 233 -40.94 -9.08 -17.19
N ARG A 234 -40.88 -9.78 -18.33
CA ARG A 234 -41.19 -9.22 -19.65
C ARG A 234 -42.34 -9.96 -20.29
N SER A 235 -43.33 -9.21 -20.77
CA SER A 235 -44.45 -9.73 -21.55
C SER A 235 -44.52 -9.00 -22.90
N ASN A 236 -44.81 -9.76 -23.95
CA ASN A 236 -45.00 -9.25 -25.30
C ASN A 236 -46.49 -9.03 -25.65
N GLY A 237 -47.42 -9.21 -24.69
CA GLY A 237 -48.85 -8.98 -24.91
C GLY A 237 -49.76 -9.84 -24.05
N VAL A 238 -51.07 -9.61 -24.20
CA VAL A 238 -52.12 -10.39 -23.53
C VAL A 238 -52.20 -11.79 -24.16
N LEU A 239 -52.26 -12.85 -23.35
CA LEU A 239 -52.26 -14.28 -23.75
C LEU A 239 -50.95 -14.84 -24.33
N LEU A 240 -49.85 -14.07 -24.32
CA LEU A 240 -48.53 -14.55 -24.72
C LEU A 240 -47.71 -15.02 -23.51
N PRO A 241 -46.75 -15.96 -23.69
CA PRO A 241 -45.86 -16.40 -22.62
C PRO A 241 -45.06 -15.25 -22.01
N ILE A 242 -44.94 -15.25 -20.68
CA ILE A 242 -44.15 -14.28 -19.93
C ILE A 242 -42.72 -14.81 -19.81
N LYS A 243 -41.73 -13.95 -20.08
CA LYS A 243 -40.31 -14.25 -19.82
C LYS A 243 -39.95 -13.75 -18.42
N LEU A 244 -39.50 -14.66 -17.56
CA LEU A 244 -38.96 -14.35 -16.24
C LEU A 244 -37.43 -14.50 -16.28
N GLU A 245 -36.70 -13.40 -16.09
CA GLU A 245 -35.24 -13.42 -15.95
C GLU A 245 -34.88 -13.33 -14.47
N SER A 246 -34.20 -14.36 -13.97
CA SER A 246 -33.64 -14.37 -12.62
C SER A 246 -32.28 -13.67 -12.60
N LYS A 247 -32.13 -12.70 -11.71
CA LYS A 247 -30.92 -11.91 -11.46
C LYS A 247 -30.62 -11.95 -9.97
N ALA A 248 -29.41 -11.55 -9.60
CA ALA A 248 -29.01 -11.46 -8.21
C ALA A 248 -28.16 -10.21 -7.98
N PHE A 249 -28.40 -9.54 -6.86
CA PHE A 249 -27.50 -8.53 -6.33
C PHE A 249 -26.62 -9.18 -5.29
N VAL A 250 -25.30 -9.17 -5.54
CA VAL A 250 -24.30 -9.66 -4.59
C VAL A 250 -23.60 -8.45 -3.98
N ASN A 251 -23.55 -8.43 -2.66
CA ASN A 251 -22.82 -7.42 -1.90
C ASN A 251 -21.75 -8.11 -1.05
N GLN A 252 -20.53 -7.58 -1.08
CA GLN A 252 -19.39 -8.15 -0.38
C GLN A 252 -18.54 -7.04 0.24
N SER A 253 -18.20 -7.25 1.51
CA SER A 253 -17.33 -6.39 2.31
C SER A 253 -16.42 -7.24 3.21
N THR A 254 -16.00 -8.42 2.72
CA THR A 254 -15.12 -9.34 3.45
C THR A 254 -13.68 -8.83 3.55
N GLY A 255 -13.32 -7.75 2.87
CA GLY A 255 -11.98 -7.13 2.96
C GLY A 255 -10.88 -7.90 2.24
N ILE A 256 -11.24 -8.92 1.46
CA ILE A 256 -10.33 -9.64 0.56
C ILE A 256 -10.87 -9.57 -0.87
N GLU A 257 -9.97 -9.66 -1.83
CA GLU A 257 -10.30 -9.55 -3.26
C GLU A 257 -10.87 -10.86 -3.80
N TRP A 258 -11.93 -10.74 -4.61
CA TRP A 258 -12.56 -11.85 -5.33
C TRP A 258 -12.35 -11.64 -6.84
N GLU A 259 -11.25 -12.19 -7.37
CA GLU A 259 -10.87 -12.04 -8.77
C GLU A 259 -11.01 -13.39 -9.50
N ASN A 260 -11.90 -13.47 -10.50
CA ASN A 260 -12.12 -14.67 -11.33
C ASN A 260 -12.39 -15.96 -10.53
N ILE A 261 -13.31 -15.89 -9.56
CA ILE A 261 -13.63 -17.01 -8.66
C ILE A 261 -14.89 -17.77 -9.09
N ASP A 262 -15.03 -19.03 -8.64
CA ASP A 262 -16.29 -19.78 -8.73
C ASP A 262 -17.30 -19.22 -7.71
N LEU A 263 -18.32 -18.50 -8.19
CA LEU A 263 -19.33 -17.85 -7.36
C LEU A 263 -20.64 -18.65 -7.37
N VAL A 264 -21.04 -19.16 -6.20
CA VAL A 264 -22.27 -19.91 -6.02
C VAL A 264 -23.22 -19.14 -5.11
N LEU A 265 -24.48 -19.01 -5.52
CA LEU A 265 -25.52 -18.38 -4.70
C LEU A 265 -26.36 -19.47 -4.04
N SER A 266 -26.47 -19.40 -2.71
CA SER A 266 -27.17 -20.39 -1.91
C SER A 266 -28.34 -19.75 -1.15
N THR A 267 -29.48 -20.42 -1.18
CA THR A 267 -30.66 -20.06 -0.39
C THR A 267 -30.68 -20.70 1.00
N ASN A 268 -29.66 -21.48 1.35
CA ASN A 268 -29.55 -22.13 2.66
C ASN A 268 -29.02 -21.16 3.73
N ASP A 269 -29.24 -21.51 5.00
CA ASP A 269 -28.62 -20.83 6.13
C ASP A 269 -27.30 -21.53 6.49
N PRO A 270 -26.15 -20.81 6.52
CA PRO A 270 -24.86 -21.41 6.88
C PRO A 270 -24.60 -21.47 8.39
N TYR A 271 -25.47 -20.87 9.23
CA TYR A 271 -25.31 -20.79 10.68
C TYR A 271 -26.23 -21.76 11.45
#